data_AF-A0A485BRB2-F1
#
_entry.id   AF-A0A485BRB2-F1
#
_cell.length_a   1.000
_cell.length_b   1.000
_cell.length_c   1.000
_cell.angle_alpha   90.00
_cell.angle_beta   90.00
_cell.angle_gamma   90.00
#
_symmetry.space_group_name_H-M   'P 1'
#
loop_
_entity.id
_entity.type
_entity.pdbx_description
1 polymer ?
#
loop_
_entity_poly.entity_id
_entity_poly.type
_entity_poly.pdbx_seq_one_letter_code
_entity_poly.pdbx_strand_id
1 'polypeptide(L)'
;MCRLTRRCRLPARSKNRFVNELARREDWRGLLAFSPDKPGTAEAQCNYYYAKYSVGDTQGAWEGAKTLWLSGQNRPNACDKLFSAWRSSGTQDPLAYLERIRLVMKAGNTGLVKVLASQMPAEYQTMATAITDLANNPNNVLTFARTTGATDFTRQLAAGGGLAAVARQDAENARLMIPSLVQAQQLNEEQTQELRDIVAWRLMGSDVTDEQARWRDDAIMRSQSTSLIERRVRMALGTGRSQRVEHLACAITHGCKREGRMALLAGGSADGAGTR
;
A
#
# COMPACT_ATOMS: atom_id res chain seq x y z
N MET A 1 -20.63 15.81 52.92
CA MET A 1 -21.09 15.42 51.57
C MET A 1 -19.99 15.74 50.57
N CYS A 2 -19.20 14.75 50.15
CA CYS A 2 -18.21 14.91 49.08
C CYS A 2 -18.63 13.98 47.94
N ARG A 3 -19.08 14.54 46.81
CA ARG A 3 -19.54 13.76 45.65
C ARG A 3 -18.34 13.06 45.00
N LEU A 4 -18.27 11.75 45.20
CA LEU A 4 -17.40 10.85 44.43
C LEU A 4 -17.96 10.70 43.01
N THR A 5 -17.65 11.66 42.13
CA THR A 5 -17.83 11.53 40.68
C THR A 5 -16.51 11.72 39.96
N ARG A 6 -15.43 11.11 40.46
CA ARG A 6 -14.26 10.83 39.61
C ARG A 6 -14.50 9.48 38.95
N ARG A 7 -14.94 9.48 37.68
CA ARG A 7 -14.80 8.30 36.83
C ARG A 7 -13.31 7.96 36.78
N CYS A 8 -12.88 6.96 37.54
CA CYS A 8 -11.54 6.39 37.42
C CYS A 8 -11.40 5.83 36.01
N ARG A 9 -10.84 6.62 35.10
CA ARG A 9 -10.54 6.17 33.74
C ARG A 9 -9.31 5.28 33.83
N LEU A 10 -9.50 3.97 33.69
CA LEU A 10 -8.38 3.03 33.63
C LEU A 10 -7.42 3.44 32.50
N PRO A 11 -6.10 3.35 32.71
CA PRO A 11 -5.13 3.58 31.64
C PRO A 11 -5.42 2.69 30.43
N ALA A 12 -5.24 3.21 29.22
CA ALA A 12 -5.59 2.49 27.99
C ALA A 12 -4.89 1.12 27.85
N ARG A 13 -3.63 1.01 28.32
CA ARG A 13 -2.88 -0.25 28.35
C ARG A 13 -3.54 -1.29 29.27
N SER A 14 -4.01 -0.87 30.45
CA SER A 14 -4.71 -1.75 31.40
C SER A 14 -6.08 -2.16 30.86
N LYS A 15 -6.78 -1.25 30.18
CA LYS A 15 -8.07 -1.54 29.52
C LYS A 15 -7.93 -2.64 28.46
N ASN A 16 -6.95 -2.51 27.54
CA ASN A 16 -6.76 -3.49 26.46
C ASN A 16 -6.37 -4.88 26.99
N ARG A 17 -5.50 -4.95 28.02
CA ARG A 17 -5.15 -6.23 28.65
C ARG A 17 -6.36 -6.92 29.27
N PHE A 18 -7.22 -6.16 29.94
CA PHE A 18 -8.42 -6.72 30.53
C PHE A 18 -9.45 -7.17 29.49
N VAL A 19 -9.60 -6.43 28.37
CA VAL A 19 -10.40 -6.89 27.21
C VAL A 19 -9.90 -8.24 26.70
N ASN A 20 -8.59 -8.41 26.56
CA ASN A 20 -8.02 -9.69 26.11
C ASN A 20 -8.22 -10.81 27.14
N GLU A 21 -8.14 -10.51 28.43
CA GLU A 21 -8.42 -11.50 29.49
C GLU A 21 -9.89 -11.93 29.50
N LEU A 22 -10.84 -11.00 29.29
CA LEU A 22 -12.26 -11.35 29.15
C LEU A 22 -12.51 -12.21 27.90
N ALA A 23 -11.83 -11.92 26.80
CA ALA A 23 -11.88 -12.75 25.59
C ALA A 23 -11.30 -14.15 25.81
N ARG A 24 -10.21 -14.27 26.57
CA ARG A 24 -9.63 -15.57 26.96
C ARG A 24 -10.60 -16.41 27.80
N ARG A 25 -11.47 -15.76 28.59
CA ARG A 25 -12.54 -16.40 29.37
C ARG A 25 -13.83 -16.64 28.58
N GLU A 26 -13.87 -16.20 27.32
CA GLU A 26 -15.05 -16.21 26.46
C GLU A 26 -16.26 -15.45 27.06
N ASP A 27 -15.99 -14.50 27.95
CA ASP A 27 -17.01 -13.63 28.55
C ASP A 27 -17.33 -12.47 27.60
N TRP A 28 -18.03 -12.77 26.51
CA TRP A 28 -18.33 -11.80 25.45
C TRP A 28 -19.25 -10.67 25.92
N ARG A 29 -20.23 -11.00 26.78
CA ARG A 29 -21.14 -9.99 27.36
C ARG A 29 -20.39 -9.08 28.33
N GLY A 30 -19.56 -9.65 29.22
CA GLY A 30 -18.73 -8.88 30.13
C GLY A 30 -17.70 -8.03 29.40
N LEU A 31 -17.12 -8.52 28.29
CA LEU A 31 -16.20 -7.76 27.44
C LEU A 31 -16.87 -6.49 26.92
N LEU A 32 -18.06 -6.59 26.34
CA LEU A 32 -18.79 -5.44 25.79
C LEU A 32 -19.33 -4.51 26.88
N ALA A 33 -19.69 -5.04 28.06
CA ALA A 33 -20.06 -4.23 29.21
C ALA A 33 -18.87 -3.42 29.77
N PHE A 34 -17.68 -4.05 29.82
CA PHE A 34 -16.44 -3.41 30.28
C PHE A 34 -15.89 -2.40 29.27
N SER A 35 -15.95 -2.73 27.97
CA SER A 35 -15.49 -1.87 26.88
C SER A 35 -16.60 -1.67 25.85
N PRO A 36 -17.56 -0.77 26.12
CA PRO A 36 -18.63 -0.47 25.15
C PRO A 36 -18.07 0.15 23.86
N ASP A 37 -17.03 0.98 24.00
CA ASP A 37 -16.30 1.57 22.88
C ASP A 37 -15.17 0.66 22.37
N LYS A 38 -14.81 0.85 21.09
CA LYS A 38 -13.69 0.19 20.44
C LYS A 38 -12.38 0.35 21.23
N PRO A 39 -11.65 -0.73 21.56
CA PRO A 39 -10.38 -0.68 22.28
C PRO A 39 -9.20 -0.26 21.37
N GLY A 40 -8.04 -0.02 21.99
CA GLY A 40 -6.92 0.64 21.31
C GLY A 40 -6.02 -0.30 20.48
N THR A 41 -5.69 -1.49 20.98
CA THR A 41 -4.78 -2.42 20.28
C THR A 41 -5.54 -3.28 19.26
N ALA A 42 -4.86 -3.68 18.18
CA ALA A 42 -5.45 -4.56 17.16
C ALA A 42 -5.97 -5.88 17.75
N GLU A 43 -5.23 -6.47 18.70
CA GLU A 43 -5.65 -7.70 19.39
C GLU A 43 -6.96 -7.52 20.16
N ALA A 44 -7.06 -6.45 20.96
CA ALA A 44 -8.26 -6.13 21.71
C ALA A 44 -9.43 -5.78 20.77
N GLN A 45 -9.16 -5.12 19.64
CA GLN A 45 -10.19 -4.84 18.63
C GLN A 45 -10.73 -6.12 18.01
N CYS A 46 -9.87 -7.09 17.69
CA CYS A 46 -10.30 -8.38 17.17
C CYS A 46 -11.19 -9.12 18.17
N ASN A 47 -10.81 -9.15 19.44
CA ASN A 47 -11.62 -9.69 20.52
C ASN A 47 -12.96 -8.95 20.69
N TYR A 48 -12.95 -7.61 20.60
CA TYR A 48 -14.14 -6.77 20.70
C TYR A 48 -15.15 -7.02 19.58
N TYR A 49 -14.70 -7.09 18.33
CA TYR A 49 -15.60 -7.37 17.21
C TYR A 49 -16.06 -8.84 17.19
N TYR A 50 -15.24 -9.76 17.68
CA TYR A 50 -15.69 -11.14 17.89
C TYR A 50 -16.77 -11.20 18.99
N ALA A 51 -16.62 -10.45 20.07
CA ALA A 51 -17.64 -10.34 21.11
C ALA A 51 -18.97 -9.78 20.56
N LYS A 52 -18.93 -8.75 19.70
CA LYS A 52 -20.12 -8.23 18.99
C LYS A 52 -20.82 -9.34 18.20
N TYR A 53 -20.06 -10.10 17.42
CA TYR A 53 -20.59 -11.27 16.70
C TYR A 53 -21.23 -12.27 17.65
N SER A 54 -20.56 -12.64 18.75
CA SER A 54 -21.04 -13.61 19.73
C SER A 54 -22.34 -13.21 20.45
N VAL A 55 -22.66 -11.91 20.54
CA VAL A 55 -23.91 -11.42 21.13
C VAL A 55 -24.98 -11.05 20.10
N GLY A 56 -24.75 -11.32 18.82
CA GLY A 56 -25.71 -11.10 17.73
C GLY A 56 -25.59 -9.78 16.97
N ASP A 57 -24.65 -8.89 17.33
CA ASP A 57 -24.34 -7.69 16.54
C ASP A 57 -23.41 -8.05 15.36
N THR A 58 -23.98 -8.74 14.36
CA THR A 58 -23.25 -9.21 13.18
C THR A 58 -22.79 -8.05 12.29
N GLN A 59 -23.64 -7.04 12.07
CA GLN A 59 -23.29 -5.88 11.27
C GLN A 59 -22.06 -5.14 11.84
N GLY A 60 -22.09 -4.81 13.13
CA GLY A 60 -20.97 -4.14 13.79
C GLY A 60 -19.71 -4.99 13.84
N ALA A 61 -19.85 -6.32 13.93
CA ALA A 61 -18.72 -7.24 13.85
C ALA A 61 -18.06 -7.24 12.46
N TRP A 62 -18.84 -7.29 11.39
CA TRP A 62 -18.33 -7.37 10.01
C TRP A 62 -17.71 -6.07 9.51
N GLU A 63 -18.28 -4.91 9.87
CA GLU A 63 -17.65 -3.61 9.60
C GLU A 63 -16.27 -3.50 10.26
N GLY A 64 -16.17 -3.97 11.51
CA GLY A 64 -14.91 -4.07 12.24
C GLY A 64 -13.93 -5.07 11.64
N ALA A 65 -14.42 -6.25 11.28
CA ALA A 65 -13.64 -7.30 10.63
C ALA A 65 -13.05 -6.80 9.31
N LYS A 66 -13.83 -6.13 8.45
CA LYS A 66 -13.36 -5.53 7.19
C LYS A 66 -12.26 -4.50 7.43
N THR A 67 -12.44 -3.61 8.41
CA THR A 67 -11.44 -2.60 8.78
C THR A 67 -10.13 -3.24 9.25
N LEU A 68 -10.21 -4.31 10.06
CA LEU A 68 -9.03 -5.04 10.52
C LEU A 68 -8.41 -5.89 9.40
N TRP A 69 -9.21 -6.41 8.48
CA TRP A 69 -8.78 -7.28 7.39
C TRP A 69 -7.96 -6.55 6.33
N LEU A 70 -8.37 -5.34 5.94
CA LEU A 70 -7.73 -4.53 4.88
C LEU A 70 -6.38 -3.95 5.33
N SER A 71 -5.36 -4.80 5.41
CA SER A 71 -4.01 -4.45 5.83
C SER A 71 -2.98 -5.41 5.23
N GLY A 72 -1.81 -4.86 4.87
CA GLY A 72 -0.66 -5.64 4.43
C GLY A 72 0.17 -6.29 5.56
N GLN A 73 -0.14 -5.95 6.82
CA GLN A 73 0.56 -6.45 7.99
C GLN A 73 -0.07 -7.73 8.56
N ASN A 74 0.74 -8.52 9.26
CA ASN A 74 0.25 -9.63 10.08
C ASN A 74 -0.73 -9.10 11.13
N ARG A 75 -1.78 -9.88 11.39
CA ARG A 75 -2.75 -9.60 12.45
C ARG A 75 -2.50 -10.51 13.64
N PRO A 76 -2.79 -10.07 14.87
CA PRO A 76 -2.73 -10.94 16.03
C PRO A 76 -3.60 -12.18 15.84
N ASN A 77 -3.19 -13.33 16.40
CA ASN A 77 -3.95 -14.60 16.32
C ASN A 77 -5.38 -14.47 16.85
N ALA A 78 -5.64 -13.50 17.75
CA ALA A 78 -6.99 -13.16 18.21
C ALA A 78 -7.97 -12.79 17.07
N CYS A 79 -7.45 -12.34 15.92
CA CYS A 79 -8.26 -11.99 14.75
C CYS A 79 -8.70 -13.20 13.94
N ASP A 80 -8.07 -14.37 14.12
CA ASP A 80 -8.35 -15.55 13.30
C ASP A 80 -9.79 -16.04 13.49
N LYS A 81 -10.27 -16.07 14.75
CA LYS A 81 -11.68 -16.41 15.06
C LYS A 81 -12.67 -15.44 14.40
N LEU A 82 -12.38 -14.14 14.44
CA LEU A 82 -13.21 -13.11 13.82
C LEU A 82 -13.25 -13.24 12.29
N PHE A 83 -12.10 -13.40 11.65
CA PHE A 83 -12.01 -13.52 10.20
C PHE A 83 -12.60 -14.85 9.70
N SER A 84 -12.40 -15.94 10.44
CA SER A 84 -13.04 -17.22 10.14
C SER A 84 -14.56 -17.10 10.23
N ALA A 85 -15.10 -16.50 11.30
CA ALA A 85 -16.54 -16.30 11.43
C ALA A 85 -17.10 -15.41 10.31
N TRP A 86 -16.40 -14.33 9.96
CA TRP A 86 -16.80 -13.46 8.87
C TRP A 86 -16.83 -14.19 7.52
N ARG A 87 -15.80 -15.00 7.23
CA ARG A 87 -15.75 -15.82 6.02
C ARG A 87 -16.86 -16.86 5.98
N SER A 88 -17.05 -17.59 7.07
CA SER A 88 -18.11 -18.62 7.20
C SER A 88 -19.52 -18.05 7.13
N SER A 89 -19.71 -16.75 7.39
CA SER A 89 -21.01 -16.09 7.22
C SER A 89 -21.46 -15.93 5.76
N GLY A 90 -20.54 -16.10 4.79
CA GLY A 90 -20.81 -15.83 3.37
C GLY A 90 -20.92 -14.35 3.00
N THR A 91 -20.77 -13.44 3.96
CA THR A 91 -20.85 -11.97 3.73
C THR A 91 -19.50 -11.31 3.49
N GLN A 92 -18.41 -12.09 3.52
CA GLN A 92 -17.09 -11.58 3.16
C GLN A 92 -17.04 -11.35 1.65
N ASP A 93 -17.03 -10.08 1.25
CA ASP A 93 -16.81 -9.65 -0.13
C ASP A 93 -15.53 -10.31 -0.71
N PRO A 94 -15.63 -11.10 -1.79
CA PRO A 94 -14.47 -11.69 -2.45
C PRO A 94 -13.40 -10.67 -2.83
N LEU A 95 -13.80 -9.44 -3.20
CA LEU A 95 -12.86 -8.37 -3.53
C LEU A 95 -12.06 -7.91 -2.31
N ALA A 96 -12.64 -7.96 -1.11
CA ALA A 96 -11.90 -7.64 0.13
C ALA A 96 -10.81 -8.68 0.42
N TYR A 97 -11.02 -9.94 0.03
CA TYR A 97 -10.00 -10.98 0.14
C TYR A 97 -8.83 -10.69 -0.79
N LEU A 98 -9.13 -10.45 -2.07
CA LEU A 98 -8.15 -10.09 -3.09
C LEU A 98 -7.38 -8.82 -2.70
N GLU A 99 -8.07 -7.81 -2.19
CA GLU A 99 -7.43 -6.56 -1.77
C GLU A 99 -6.45 -6.78 -0.62
N ARG A 100 -6.73 -7.70 0.32
CA ARG A 100 -5.74 -8.04 1.35
C ARG A 100 -4.50 -8.69 0.75
N ILE A 101 -4.63 -9.61 -0.21
CA ILE A 101 -3.47 -10.19 -0.91
C ILE A 101 -2.64 -9.08 -1.55
N ARG A 102 -3.28 -8.14 -2.23
CA ARG A 102 -2.61 -7.00 -2.89
C ARG A 102 -1.85 -6.13 -1.89
N LEU A 103 -2.48 -5.79 -0.76
CA LEU A 103 -1.86 -4.99 0.30
C LEU A 103 -0.66 -5.71 0.94
N VAL A 104 -0.77 -7.02 1.18
CA VAL A 104 0.31 -7.84 1.75
C VAL A 104 1.47 -7.97 0.78
N MET A 105 1.20 -8.15 -0.52
CA MET A 105 2.24 -8.19 -1.54
C MET A 105 2.95 -6.84 -1.67
N LYS A 106 2.20 -5.73 -1.65
CA LYS A 106 2.77 -4.37 -1.64
C LYS A 106 3.67 -4.13 -0.42
N ALA A 107 3.33 -4.72 0.74
CA ALA A 107 4.14 -4.65 1.95
C ALA A 107 5.38 -5.57 1.93
N GLY A 108 5.55 -6.42 0.91
CA GLY A 108 6.67 -7.35 0.78
C GLY A 108 6.59 -8.58 1.69
N ASN A 109 5.43 -8.85 2.30
CA ASN A 109 5.25 -9.99 3.21
C ASN A 109 4.86 -11.26 2.44
N THR A 110 5.84 -11.86 1.79
CA THR A 110 5.67 -13.05 0.92
C THR A 110 5.11 -14.25 1.68
N GLY A 111 5.49 -14.42 2.96
CA GLY A 111 4.97 -15.48 3.82
C GLY A 111 3.45 -15.39 3.99
N LEU A 112 2.93 -14.20 4.29
CA LEU A 112 1.49 -14.00 4.43
C LEU A 112 0.76 -14.08 3.08
N VAL A 113 1.38 -13.69 1.96
CA VAL A 113 0.79 -13.91 0.63
C VAL A 113 0.54 -15.41 0.41
N LYS A 114 1.52 -16.27 0.70
CA LYS A 114 1.36 -17.73 0.55
C LYS A 114 0.21 -18.29 1.37
N VAL A 115 0.11 -17.86 2.64
CA VAL A 115 -0.95 -18.29 3.54
C VAL A 115 -2.33 -17.85 3.05
N LEU A 116 -2.45 -16.62 2.53
CA LEU A 116 -3.71 -16.14 1.95
C LEU A 116 -4.03 -16.85 0.64
N ALA A 117 -3.04 -17.05 -0.24
CA ALA A 117 -3.21 -17.75 -1.50
C ALA A 117 -3.69 -19.20 -1.28
N SER A 118 -3.10 -19.93 -0.33
CA SER A 118 -3.52 -21.31 -0.01
C SER A 118 -4.93 -21.40 0.57
N GLN A 119 -5.45 -20.30 1.13
CA GLN A 119 -6.78 -20.22 1.74
C GLN A 119 -7.80 -19.51 0.84
N MET A 120 -7.48 -19.26 -0.43
CA MET A 120 -8.41 -18.64 -1.36
C MET A 120 -9.62 -19.57 -1.60
N PRO A 121 -10.82 -19.00 -1.82
CA PRO A 121 -11.97 -19.76 -2.29
C PRO A 121 -11.64 -20.58 -3.55
N ALA A 122 -12.31 -21.71 -3.72
CA ALA A 122 -12.03 -22.67 -4.80
C ALA A 122 -12.10 -22.03 -6.20
N GLU A 123 -12.98 -21.04 -6.39
CA GLU A 123 -13.12 -20.30 -7.65
C GLU A 123 -11.85 -19.51 -8.06
N TYR A 124 -10.97 -19.20 -7.12
CA TYR A 124 -9.72 -18.46 -7.36
C TYR A 124 -8.46 -19.32 -7.22
N GLN A 125 -8.60 -20.64 -6.99
CA GLN A 125 -7.43 -21.49 -6.77
C GLN A 125 -6.48 -21.56 -7.96
N THR A 126 -6.99 -21.40 -9.18
CA THR A 126 -6.14 -21.31 -10.38
C THR A 126 -5.17 -20.13 -10.32
N MET A 127 -5.52 -19.05 -9.60
CA MET A 127 -4.66 -17.88 -9.40
C MET A 127 -3.72 -18.04 -8.19
N ALA A 128 -4.05 -18.87 -7.21
CA ALA A 128 -3.28 -19.01 -5.98
C ALA A 128 -1.83 -19.44 -6.25
N THR A 129 -1.62 -20.37 -7.18
CA THR A 129 -0.29 -20.80 -7.62
C THR A 129 0.48 -19.63 -8.25
N ALA A 130 -0.14 -18.92 -9.20
CA ALA A 130 0.49 -17.79 -9.86
C ALA A 130 0.84 -16.64 -8.89
N ILE A 131 -0.04 -16.35 -7.92
CA ILE A 131 0.20 -15.37 -6.85
C ILE A 131 1.38 -15.80 -5.96
N THR A 132 1.42 -17.08 -5.61
CA THR A 132 2.50 -17.65 -4.79
C THR A 132 3.83 -17.60 -5.52
N ASP A 133 3.86 -17.94 -6.81
CA ASP A 133 5.05 -17.90 -7.65
C ASP A 133 5.57 -16.47 -7.83
N LEU A 134 4.66 -15.51 -8.01
CA LEU A 134 5.00 -14.08 -8.08
C LEU A 134 5.56 -13.58 -6.74
N ALA A 135 4.98 -14.00 -5.62
CA ALA A 135 5.47 -13.64 -4.29
C ALA A 135 6.87 -14.23 -4.01
N ASN A 136 7.14 -15.43 -4.50
CA ASN A 136 8.43 -16.11 -4.35
C ASN A 136 9.53 -15.43 -5.16
N ASN A 137 9.22 -15.07 -6.41
CA ASN A 137 10.17 -14.47 -7.31
C ASN A 137 9.48 -13.40 -8.16
N PRO A 138 9.74 -12.11 -7.92
CA PRO A 138 9.10 -11.03 -8.67
C PRO A 138 9.48 -11.03 -10.16
N ASN A 139 10.58 -11.67 -10.56
CA ASN A 139 10.95 -11.84 -11.97
C ASN A 139 9.94 -12.72 -12.74
N ASN A 140 9.07 -13.46 -12.05
CA ASN A 140 7.96 -14.19 -12.66
C ASN A 140 6.77 -13.29 -13.04
N VAL A 141 6.86 -11.96 -12.86
CA VAL A 141 5.75 -11.03 -13.15
C VAL A 141 5.23 -11.12 -14.58
N LEU A 142 6.10 -11.36 -15.57
CA LEU A 142 5.65 -11.53 -16.96
C LEU A 142 4.92 -12.85 -17.17
N THR A 143 5.37 -13.93 -16.53
CA THR A 143 4.67 -15.23 -16.56
C THR A 143 3.31 -15.08 -15.91
N PHE A 144 3.23 -14.49 -14.72
CA PHE A 144 1.98 -14.17 -14.03
C PHE A 144 1.01 -13.36 -14.92
N ALA A 145 1.51 -12.31 -15.56
CA ALA A 145 0.73 -11.46 -16.46
C ALA A 145 0.22 -12.19 -17.72
N ARG A 146 0.87 -13.28 -18.14
CA ARG A 146 0.44 -14.07 -19.31
C ARG A 146 -0.50 -15.22 -18.94
N THR A 147 -0.37 -15.77 -17.75
CA THR A 147 -1.14 -16.96 -17.32
C THR A 147 -2.40 -16.62 -16.53
N THR A 148 -2.53 -15.38 -16.05
CA THR A 148 -3.71 -14.89 -15.34
C THR A 148 -4.54 -13.96 -16.22
N GLY A 149 -5.87 -14.05 -16.14
CA GLY A 149 -6.77 -13.17 -16.87
C GLY A 149 -6.53 -11.69 -16.54
N ALA A 150 -6.67 -10.81 -17.53
CA ALA A 150 -6.52 -9.38 -17.34
C ALA A 150 -7.71 -8.80 -16.55
N THR A 151 -7.45 -8.43 -15.30
CA THR A 151 -8.41 -7.85 -14.36
C THR A 151 -7.74 -6.73 -13.58
N ASP A 152 -8.51 -5.85 -12.95
CA ASP A 152 -7.89 -4.78 -12.16
C ASP A 152 -7.04 -5.34 -11.01
N PHE A 153 -7.44 -6.46 -10.41
CA PHE A 153 -6.64 -7.16 -9.40
C PHE A 153 -5.29 -7.64 -9.95
N THR A 154 -5.27 -8.38 -11.06
CA THR A 154 -4.03 -8.92 -11.64
C THR A 154 -3.11 -7.83 -12.15
N ARG A 155 -3.66 -6.76 -12.75
CA ARG A 155 -2.90 -5.57 -13.16
C ARG A 155 -2.22 -4.90 -11.98
N GLN A 156 -2.95 -4.64 -10.90
CA GLN A 156 -2.39 -4.01 -9.70
C GLN A 156 -1.36 -4.90 -9.00
N LEU A 157 -1.56 -6.22 -8.99
CA LEU A 157 -0.60 -7.16 -8.42
C LEU A 157 0.68 -7.23 -9.25
N ALA A 158 0.55 -7.27 -10.59
CA ALA A 158 1.68 -7.21 -11.50
C ALA A 158 2.46 -5.90 -11.37
N ALA A 159 1.77 -4.76 -11.29
CA ALA A 159 2.40 -3.44 -11.14
C ALA A 159 3.07 -3.28 -9.76
N GLY A 160 2.29 -3.31 -8.68
CA GLY A 160 2.74 -2.94 -7.34
C GLY A 160 3.45 -4.04 -6.56
N GLY A 161 3.19 -5.31 -6.90
CA GLY A 161 3.78 -6.48 -6.28
C GLY A 161 4.97 -7.03 -7.06
N GLY A 162 4.76 -7.28 -8.36
CA GLY A 162 5.76 -7.84 -9.26
C GLY A 162 6.78 -6.81 -9.75
N LEU A 163 6.38 -5.93 -10.67
CA LEU A 163 7.26 -4.98 -11.34
C LEU A 163 7.94 -4.04 -10.34
N ALA A 164 7.22 -3.53 -9.34
CA ALA A 164 7.84 -2.70 -8.31
C ALA A 164 8.91 -3.43 -7.49
N ALA A 165 8.82 -4.75 -7.32
CA ALA A 165 9.86 -5.55 -6.70
C ALA A 165 11.01 -5.85 -7.67
N VAL A 166 10.73 -6.13 -8.95
CA VAL A 166 11.77 -6.23 -9.99
C VAL A 166 12.56 -4.93 -10.07
N ALA A 167 11.89 -3.78 -10.16
CA ALA A 167 12.53 -2.47 -10.29
C ALA A 167 13.41 -2.10 -9.08
N ARG A 168 13.14 -2.66 -7.89
CA ARG A 168 14.03 -2.52 -6.72
C ARG A 168 15.34 -3.29 -6.87
N GLN A 169 15.31 -4.41 -7.58
CA GLN A 169 16.45 -5.30 -7.79
C GLN A 169 17.25 -4.88 -9.03
N ASP A 170 16.53 -4.61 -10.12
CA ASP A 170 17.06 -4.24 -11.43
C ASP A 170 16.06 -3.31 -12.14
N ALA A 171 16.39 -2.01 -12.14
CA ALA A 171 15.56 -0.99 -12.76
C ALA A 171 15.55 -1.10 -14.30
N GLU A 172 16.64 -1.59 -14.90
CA GLU A 172 16.76 -1.71 -16.35
C GLU A 172 15.92 -2.88 -16.86
N ASN A 173 16.02 -4.04 -16.20
CA ASN A 173 15.15 -5.17 -16.50
C ASN A 173 13.67 -4.75 -16.38
N ALA A 174 13.28 -4.09 -15.29
CA ALA A 174 11.91 -3.60 -15.12
C ALA A 174 11.48 -2.65 -16.25
N ARG A 175 12.35 -1.72 -16.68
CA ARG A 175 12.11 -0.82 -17.82
C ARG A 175 11.79 -1.59 -19.09
N LEU A 176 12.60 -2.60 -19.39
CA LEU A 176 12.47 -3.43 -20.60
C LEU A 176 11.24 -4.36 -20.55
N MET A 177 10.72 -4.70 -19.37
CA MET A 177 9.52 -5.52 -19.22
C MET A 177 8.21 -4.77 -19.53
N ILE A 178 8.18 -3.43 -19.43
CA ILE A 178 6.95 -2.63 -19.56
C ILE A 178 6.15 -2.96 -20.83
N PRO A 179 6.73 -2.97 -22.05
CA PRO A 179 5.96 -3.25 -23.27
C PRO A 179 5.29 -4.62 -23.25
N SER A 180 5.99 -5.63 -22.72
CA SER A 180 5.47 -7.00 -22.61
C SER A 180 4.33 -7.10 -21.59
N LEU A 181 4.41 -6.36 -20.47
CA LEU A 181 3.36 -6.30 -19.46
C LEU A 181 2.11 -5.57 -19.98
N VAL A 182 2.30 -4.46 -20.71
CA VAL A 182 1.21 -3.71 -21.35
C VAL A 182 0.45 -4.61 -22.31
N GLN A 183 1.16 -5.36 -23.16
CA GLN A 183 0.55 -6.30 -24.09
C GLN A 183 -0.18 -7.44 -23.37
N ALA A 184 0.45 -8.07 -22.38
CA ALA A 184 -0.09 -9.25 -21.71
C ALA A 184 -1.38 -8.97 -20.92
N GLN A 185 -1.49 -7.79 -20.32
CA GLN A 185 -2.63 -7.42 -19.46
C GLN A 185 -3.56 -6.34 -20.06
N GLN A 186 -3.33 -6.01 -21.34
CA GLN A 186 -4.06 -4.99 -22.10
C GLN A 186 -4.18 -3.68 -21.31
N LEU A 187 -3.04 -3.19 -20.83
CA LEU A 187 -3.01 -2.01 -19.97
C LEU A 187 -3.38 -0.75 -20.76
N ASN A 188 -4.19 0.10 -20.15
CA ASN A 188 -4.49 1.42 -20.71
C ASN A 188 -3.32 2.41 -20.46
N GLU A 189 -3.46 3.65 -20.93
CA GLU A 189 -2.42 4.68 -20.79
C GLU A 189 -2.10 5.00 -19.33
N GLU A 190 -3.11 5.11 -18.47
CA GLU A 190 -2.95 5.40 -17.04
C GLU A 190 -2.18 4.27 -16.32
N GLN A 191 -2.58 3.02 -16.56
CA GLN A 191 -1.92 1.83 -16.02
C GLN A 191 -0.48 1.68 -16.54
N THR A 192 -0.26 2.02 -17.82
CA THR A 192 1.08 2.07 -18.41
C THR A 192 1.94 3.14 -17.73
N GLN A 193 1.36 4.31 -17.46
CA GLN A 193 2.05 5.39 -16.76
C GLN A 193 2.39 5.00 -15.31
N GLU A 194 1.53 4.23 -14.62
CA GLU A 194 1.86 3.68 -13.30
C GLU A 194 3.14 2.80 -13.34
N LEU A 195 3.26 1.93 -14.34
CA LEU A 195 4.48 1.11 -14.52
C LEU A 195 5.72 1.97 -14.78
N ARG A 196 5.57 3.03 -15.59
CA ARG A 196 6.65 3.98 -15.88
C ARG A 196 7.10 4.72 -14.62
N ASP A 197 6.15 5.19 -13.82
CA ASP A 197 6.43 5.89 -12.56
C ASP A 197 7.18 5.00 -11.57
N ILE A 198 6.80 3.72 -11.46
CA ILE A 198 7.49 2.72 -10.63
C ILE A 198 8.97 2.62 -10.99
N VAL A 199 9.30 2.53 -12.29
CA VAL A 199 10.68 2.40 -12.76
C VAL A 199 11.41 3.74 -12.68
N ALA A 200 10.75 4.86 -13.00
CA ALA A 200 11.34 6.20 -12.90
C ALA A 200 11.82 6.53 -11.49
N TRP A 201 11.09 6.09 -10.45
CA TRP A 201 11.51 6.21 -9.05
C TRP A 201 12.86 5.53 -8.75
N ARG A 202 13.23 4.50 -9.52
CA ARG A 202 14.46 3.72 -9.34
C ARG A 202 15.65 4.30 -10.09
N LEU A 203 15.39 5.12 -11.11
CA LEU A 203 16.41 5.78 -11.93
C LEU A 203 16.80 7.17 -11.39
N MET A 204 16.82 7.34 -10.07
CA MET A 204 17.18 8.61 -9.40
C MET A 204 18.61 8.60 -8.83
N GLY A 205 19.39 7.55 -9.12
CA GLY A 205 20.79 7.41 -8.71
C GLY A 205 21.77 8.15 -9.61
N SER A 206 23.04 8.17 -9.21
CA SER A 206 24.15 8.76 -9.98
C SER A 206 24.73 7.82 -11.04
N ASP A 207 24.40 6.54 -10.97
CA ASP A 207 24.84 5.43 -11.83
C ASP A 207 23.99 5.25 -13.10
N VAL A 208 23.01 6.14 -13.31
CA VAL A 208 22.05 6.08 -14.42
C VAL A 208 22.70 6.52 -15.73
N THR A 209 22.54 5.73 -16.79
CA THR A 209 23.06 6.05 -18.13
C THR A 209 22.29 7.20 -18.79
N ASP A 210 22.86 7.80 -19.83
CA ASP A 210 22.17 8.85 -20.58
C ASP A 210 20.87 8.37 -21.24
N GLU A 211 20.81 7.11 -21.68
CA GLU A 211 19.59 6.51 -22.23
C GLU A 211 18.51 6.39 -21.14
N GLN A 212 18.87 5.84 -19.99
CA GLN A 212 17.97 5.69 -18.85
C GLN A 212 17.49 7.06 -18.33
N ALA A 213 18.38 8.06 -18.31
CA ALA A 213 18.04 9.41 -17.91
C ALA A 213 17.04 10.06 -18.86
N ARG A 214 17.21 9.89 -20.19
CA ARG A 214 16.23 10.35 -21.20
C ARG A 214 14.88 9.65 -21.03
N TRP A 215 14.90 8.33 -20.87
CA TRP A 215 13.69 7.53 -20.67
C TRP A 215 12.93 7.95 -19.40
N ARG A 216 13.65 8.10 -18.28
CA ARG A 216 13.09 8.55 -17.01
C ARG A 216 12.46 9.93 -17.16
N ASP A 217 13.16 10.87 -17.79
CA ASP A 217 12.66 12.23 -17.92
C ASP A 217 11.41 12.28 -18.82
N ASP A 218 11.32 11.51 -19.92
CA ASP A 218 10.07 11.36 -20.70
C ASP A 218 8.93 10.76 -19.88
N ALA A 219 9.22 9.70 -19.10
CA ALA A 219 8.24 9.09 -18.21
C ALA A 219 7.68 10.10 -17.19
N ILE A 220 8.55 10.90 -16.56
CA ILE A 220 8.14 11.90 -15.56
C ILE A 220 7.36 13.04 -16.18
N MET A 221 7.70 13.48 -17.40
CA MET A 221 6.96 14.54 -18.11
C MET A 221 5.50 14.18 -18.41
N ARG A 222 5.18 12.88 -18.45
CA ARG A 222 3.82 12.35 -18.65
C ARG A 222 3.13 11.97 -17.33
N SER A 223 3.87 12.01 -16.21
CA SER A 223 3.37 11.58 -14.91
C SER A 223 2.47 12.65 -14.28
N GLN A 224 1.45 12.19 -13.56
CA GLN A 224 0.61 13.03 -12.69
C GLN A 224 1.07 12.96 -11.22
N SER A 225 2.16 12.25 -10.92
CA SER A 225 2.65 12.06 -9.55
C SER A 225 3.46 13.27 -9.08
N THR A 226 2.82 14.16 -8.32
CA THR A 226 3.48 15.32 -7.70
C THR A 226 4.76 14.92 -6.95
N SER A 227 4.71 13.84 -6.18
CA SER A 227 5.86 13.36 -5.41
C SER A 227 7.05 12.93 -6.28
N LEU A 228 6.80 12.30 -7.43
CA LEU A 228 7.83 11.88 -8.36
C LEU A 228 8.46 13.09 -9.05
N ILE A 229 7.64 14.06 -9.45
CA ILE A 229 8.13 15.29 -10.08
C ILE A 229 8.94 16.12 -9.06
N GLU A 230 8.46 16.27 -7.82
CA GLU A 230 9.24 16.92 -6.74
C GLU A 230 10.58 16.23 -6.51
N ARG A 231 10.60 14.88 -6.50
CA ARG A 231 11.85 14.13 -6.36
C ARG A 231 12.82 14.47 -7.49
N ARG A 232 12.34 14.59 -8.72
CA ARG A 232 13.13 14.95 -9.89
C ARG A 232 13.66 16.38 -9.84
N VAL A 233 12.88 17.32 -9.30
CA VAL A 233 13.32 18.71 -9.04
C VAL A 233 14.44 18.72 -8.00
N ARG A 234 14.27 18.04 -6.87
CA ARG A 234 15.32 17.94 -5.82
C ARG A 234 16.63 17.37 -6.37
N MET A 235 16.56 16.35 -7.22
CA MET A 235 17.72 15.74 -7.86
C MET A 235 18.50 16.75 -8.73
N ALA A 236 17.80 17.62 -9.46
CA ALA A 236 18.46 18.60 -10.31
C ALA A 236 19.08 19.76 -9.52
N LEU A 237 18.42 20.21 -8.46
CA LEU A 237 18.98 21.19 -7.52
C LEU A 237 20.28 20.64 -6.89
N GLY A 238 20.31 19.36 -6.52
CA GLY A 238 21.51 18.72 -5.95
C GLY A 238 22.68 18.54 -6.93
N THR A 239 22.45 18.64 -8.25
CA THR A 239 23.48 18.43 -9.29
C THR A 239 23.86 19.71 -10.04
N GLY A 240 23.30 20.87 -9.67
CA GLY A 240 23.54 22.16 -10.34
C GLY A 240 23.02 22.22 -11.78
N ARG A 241 22.21 21.23 -12.22
CA ARG A 241 21.68 21.13 -13.59
C ARG A 241 20.31 21.82 -13.70
N SER A 242 20.28 23.13 -13.45
CA SER A 242 19.08 23.95 -13.33
C SER A 242 18.27 24.09 -14.62
N GLN A 243 18.92 24.07 -15.79
CA GLN A 243 18.27 24.33 -17.09
C GLN A 243 17.19 23.30 -17.48
N ARG A 244 17.29 22.04 -17.01
CA ARG A 244 16.24 21.02 -17.25
C ARG A 244 15.08 21.08 -16.23
N VAL A 245 15.21 21.88 -15.17
CA VAL A 245 14.23 21.95 -14.06
C VAL A 245 13.06 22.86 -14.40
N GLU A 246 13.31 23.93 -15.15
CA GLU A 246 12.30 24.95 -15.45
C GLU A 246 11.08 24.37 -16.17
N HIS A 247 11.29 23.43 -17.10
CA HIS A 247 10.19 22.76 -17.80
C HIS A 247 9.40 21.79 -16.91
N LEU A 248 10.08 21.08 -15.99
CA LEU A 248 9.45 20.15 -15.04
C LEU A 248 8.69 20.90 -13.93
N ALA A 249 9.22 22.03 -13.46
CA ALA A 249 8.57 22.89 -12.46
C ALA A 249 7.27 23.50 -12.99
N CYS A 250 7.23 23.81 -14.30
CA CYS A 250 6.03 24.26 -14.99
C CYS A 250 4.94 23.17 -15.06
N ALA A 251 5.31 21.88 -15.11
CA ALA A 251 4.36 20.76 -15.13
C ALA A 251 3.67 20.52 -13.77
N ILE A 252 4.32 20.83 -12.64
CA ILE A 252 3.72 20.68 -11.29
C ILE A 252 2.61 21.71 -11.04
N THR A 253 2.66 22.85 -11.73
CA THR A 253 1.76 23.96 -11.51
C THR A 253 0.92 24.21 -12.76
N HIS A 254 -0.39 23.97 -12.70
CA HIS A 254 -1.37 24.69 -13.55
C HIS A 254 -1.39 26.21 -13.26
N GLY A 255 -0.29 26.78 -12.80
CA GLY A 255 -0.25 28.01 -12.04
C GLY A 255 1.17 28.46 -11.77
N CYS A 256 1.92 28.82 -12.81
CA CYS A 256 3.10 29.67 -12.66
C CYS A 256 2.73 31.11 -12.20
N LYS A 257 1.70 31.25 -11.33
CA LYS A 257 1.19 32.56 -10.89
C LYS A 257 0.57 32.61 -9.49
N ARG A 258 0.88 31.70 -8.58
CA ARG A 258 0.61 31.87 -7.12
C ARG A 258 1.23 30.73 -6.31
N GLU A 259 2.43 30.96 -5.77
CA GLU A 259 2.77 30.77 -4.35
C GLU A 259 4.30 30.77 -4.16
N GLY A 260 4.76 31.70 -3.33
CA GLY A 260 6.16 32.05 -3.11
C GLY A 260 7.02 31.02 -2.36
N ARG A 261 6.83 29.72 -2.60
CA ARG A 261 7.72 28.66 -2.05
C ARG A 261 8.92 28.34 -2.93
N MET A 262 8.87 28.61 -4.23
CA MET A 262 10.04 28.47 -5.13
C MET A 262 11.06 29.61 -5.00
N ALA A 263 10.61 30.81 -4.61
CA ALA A 263 11.49 31.97 -4.45
C ALA A 263 12.49 31.83 -3.30
N LEU A 264 12.18 31.03 -2.27
CA LEU A 264 13.08 30.83 -1.12
C LEU A 264 14.26 29.89 -1.41
N LEU A 265 14.18 29.04 -2.44
CA LEU A 265 15.24 28.07 -2.78
C LEU A 265 16.10 28.53 -3.96
N ALA A 266 15.61 29.47 -4.79
CA ALA A 266 16.38 30.08 -5.86
C ALA A 266 17.25 31.28 -5.39
N GLY A 267 16.99 31.82 -4.19
CA GLY A 267 17.70 33.00 -3.65
C GLY A 267 19.12 32.75 -3.13
N GLY A 268 19.68 31.54 -3.29
CA GLY A 268 21.00 31.18 -2.76
C GLY A 268 22.15 31.13 -3.79
N SER A 269 21.90 31.44 -5.06
CA SER A 269 22.91 31.27 -6.13
C SER A 269 22.94 32.45 -7.10
N ALA A 270 22.99 33.67 -6.56
CA ALA A 270 23.21 34.89 -7.35
C ALA A 270 24.27 35.77 -6.69
N ASP A 271 25.42 35.20 -6.31
CA ASP A 271 26.64 35.94 -5.98
C ASP A 271 27.84 35.09 -6.44
N GLY A 272 28.23 35.23 -7.69
CA GLY A 272 29.35 34.44 -8.24
C GLY A 272 29.63 34.59 -9.73
N ALA A 273 29.18 35.66 -10.37
CA ALA A 273 29.59 36.02 -11.73
C ALA A 273 29.96 37.51 -11.76
N GLY A 274 31.03 37.84 -11.03
CA GLY A 274 31.72 39.11 -11.18
C GLY A 274 32.53 39.09 -12.47
N THR A 275 32.16 39.99 -13.37
CA THR A 275 32.90 40.38 -14.57
C THR A 275 34.36 40.71 -14.26
N ARG A 276 35.29 39.99 -14.91
CA ARG A 276 36.53 40.51 -15.50
C ARG A 276 37.06 39.53 -16.54
#